data_AF-A0A532B4I0-F1
#
_entry.id   AF-A0A532B4I0-F1
#
_cell.length_a   1.000
_cell.length_b   1.000
_cell.length_c   1.000
_cell.angle_alpha   90.00
_cell.angle_beta   90.00
_cell.angle_gamma   90.00
#
_symmetry.space_group_name_H-M   'P 1'
#
loop_
_entity.id
_entity.type
_entity.pdbx_description
1 polymer ?
#
loop_
_entity_poly.entity_id
_entity_poly.type
_entity_poly.pdbx_seq_one_letter_code
_entity_poly.pdbx_strand_id
1 'polypeptide(L)'
;MAESDDSFELFDLRVEAVIPEGKPIYCGAKSGDYFELKGEMLSMPAGQGFSIYSIAAVLPLLAAKQRPTHRNDWMTSDAEIACP
;
A
#
# COMPACT_ATOMS: atom_id res chain seq x y z
N MET A 1 7.22 13.42 35.08
CA MET A 1 6.63 12.29 34.33
C MET A 1 7.68 11.91 33.30
N ALA A 2 8.17 10.68 33.29
CA ALA A 2 9.03 10.25 32.20
C ALA A 2 8.18 10.34 30.92
N GLU A 3 8.62 11.13 29.95
CA GLU A 3 8.03 11.11 28.61
C GLU A 3 8.11 9.67 28.11
N SER A 4 6.97 9.10 27.75
CA SER A 4 6.94 7.88 26.98
C SER A 4 7.63 8.15 25.65
N ASP A 5 8.55 7.27 25.27
CA ASP A 5 9.16 7.30 23.95
C ASP A 5 8.08 7.03 22.90
N ASP A 6 7.67 8.07 22.17
CA ASP A 6 6.64 8.01 21.11
C ASP A 6 7.26 7.66 19.74
N SER A 7 8.53 7.26 19.70
CA SER A 7 9.17 6.79 18.47
C SER A 7 8.57 5.47 17.98
N PHE A 8 8.64 5.26 16.67
CA PHE A 8 8.22 4.02 16.03
C PHE A 8 9.09 3.75 14.80
N GLU A 9 9.20 2.47 14.45
CA GLU A 9 9.86 2.03 13.23
C GLU A 9 8.89 2.07 12.05
N LEU A 10 9.43 2.33 10.86
CA LEU A 10 8.70 2.19 9.61
C LEU A 10 8.92 0.79 9.02
N PHE A 11 7.83 0.15 8.64
CA PHE A 11 7.82 -1.09 7.89
C PHE A 11 8.01 -0.82 6.39
N ASP A 12 8.73 -1.72 5.73
CA ASP A 12 8.69 -1.80 4.27
C ASP A 12 7.36 -2.40 3.84
N LEU A 13 6.71 -1.80 2.86
CA LEU A 13 5.45 -2.31 2.31
C LEU A 13 5.69 -2.94 0.95
N ARG A 14 4.98 -4.04 0.68
CA ARG A 14 4.68 -4.48 -0.67
C ARG A 14 3.19 -4.30 -0.91
N VAL A 15 2.85 -3.60 -1.98
CA VAL A 15 1.47 -3.41 -2.44
C VAL A 15 1.29 -4.22 -3.71
N GLU A 16 0.31 -5.13 -3.69
CA GLU A 16 0.07 -6.09 -4.77
C GLU A 16 -1.28 -5.80 -5.45
N ALA A 17 -1.32 -5.99 -6.77
CA ALA A 17 -2.56 -5.96 -7.51
C ALA A 17 -3.33 -7.28 -7.31
N VAL A 18 -4.50 -7.20 -6.68
CA VAL A 18 -5.43 -8.33 -6.59
C VAL A 18 -6.30 -8.35 -7.84
N ILE A 19 -6.22 -9.44 -8.62
CA ILE A 19 -6.99 -9.60 -9.85
C ILE A 19 -8.23 -10.47 -9.59
N PRO A 20 -9.44 -9.90 -9.60
CA PRO A 20 -10.66 -10.67 -9.44
C PRO A 20 -10.89 -11.64 -10.62
N GLU A 21 -11.34 -12.85 -10.31
CA GLU A 21 -11.70 -13.85 -11.33
C GLU A 21 -12.92 -13.40 -12.15
N GLY A 22 -12.85 -13.58 -13.47
CA GLY A 22 -13.99 -13.37 -14.38
C GLY A 22 -14.45 -11.93 -14.56
N LYS A 23 -13.75 -10.93 -14.02
CA LYS A 23 -14.07 -9.50 -14.18
C LYS A 23 -13.07 -8.82 -15.13
N PRO A 24 -13.51 -7.85 -15.94
CA PRO A 24 -12.61 -7.11 -16.82
C PRO A 24 -11.65 -6.22 -16.01
N ILE A 25 -10.39 -6.16 -16.45
CA ILE A 25 -9.35 -5.28 -15.88
C ILE A 25 -8.99 -4.22 -16.91
N TYR A 26 -9.35 -2.96 -16.63
CA TYR A 26 -9.14 -1.84 -17.57
C TYR A 26 -7.84 -1.08 -17.35
N CYS A 27 -7.28 -1.18 -16.14
CA CYS A 27 -6.04 -0.49 -15.76
C CYS A 27 -4.76 -1.22 -16.25
N GLY A 28 -4.92 -2.38 -16.90
CA GLY A 28 -3.81 -3.19 -17.41
C GLY A 28 -3.06 -4.01 -16.35
N ALA A 29 -3.55 -4.00 -15.10
CA ALA A 29 -2.96 -4.77 -14.00
C ALA A 29 -3.02 -6.28 -14.28
N LYS A 30 -1.98 -6.99 -13.87
CA LYS A 30 -1.82 -8.44 -14.01
C LYS A 30 -1.59 -9.08 -12.65
N SER A 31 -1.89 -10.37 -12.57
CA SER A 31 -1.61 -11.13 -11.35
C SER A 31 -0.11 -11.14 -11.10
N GLY A 32 0.29 -10.80 -9.87
CA GLY A 32 1.68 -10.67 -9.47
C GLY A 32 2.31 -9.30 -9.72
N ASP A 33 1.59 -8.32 -10.30
CA ASP A 33 2.10 -6.94 -10.34
C ASP A 33 2.15 -6.36 -8.91
N TYR A 34 3.28 -5.77 -8.55
CA TYR A 34 3.47 -5.13 -7.24
C TYR A 34 4.41 -3.92 -7.28
N PHE A 35 4.32 -3.08 -6.26
CA PHE A 35 5.39 -2.12 -5.96
C PHE A 35 5.82 -2.24 -4.49
N GLU A 36 7.06 -1.88 -4.21
CA GLU A 36 7.62 -1.83 -2.86
C GLU A 36 7.78 -0.37 -2.42
N LEU A 37 7.49 -0.10 -1.15
CA LEU A 37 7.75 1.17 -0.49
C LEU A 37 8.73 0.93 0.66
N LYS A 38 9.91 1.56 0.58
CA LYS A 38 10.95 1.50 1.61
C LYS A 38 11.30 2.91 2.04
N GLY A 39 11.03 3.26 3.29
CA GLY A 39 10.97 4.67 3.69
C GLY A 39 9.99 5.44 2.79
N GLU A 40 10.45 6.51 2.14
CA GLU A 40 9.69 7.29 1.16
C GLU A 40 9.81 6.81 -0.29
N MET A 41 10.61 5.77 -0.55
CA MET A 41 10.98 5.37 -1.91
C MET A 41 10.07 4.27 -2.44
N LEU A 42 9.25 4.63 -3.43
CA LEU A 42 8.43 3.68 -4.19
C LEU A 42 9.23 3.12 -5.37
N SER A 43 9.26 1.79 -5.51
CA SER A 43 9.96 1.10 -6.59
C SER A 43 9.14 -0.07 -7.14
N MET A 44 9.37 -0.39 -8.42
CA MET A 44 8.71 -1.48 -9.14
C MET A 44 9.76 -2.36 -9.80
N PRO A 45 9.46 -3.65 -10.07
CA PRO A 45 10.28 -4.49 -10.93
C PRO A 45 10.54 -3.84 -12.30
N ALA A 46 11.72 -4.07 -12.86
CA ALA A 46 12.09 -3.51 -14.15
C ALA A 46 11.10 -3.96 -15.24
N GLY A 47 10.60 -2.99 -16.02
CA GLY A 47 9.65 -3.25 -17.11
C GLY A 47 8.19 -3.44 -16.66
N GLN A 48 7.91 -3.39 -15.35
CA GLN A 48 6.54 -3.41 -14.83
C GLN A 48 5.96 -2.00 -14.81
N GLY A 49 4.72 -1.86 -15.31
CA GLY A 49 3.90 -0.69 -15.11
C GLY A 49 2.93 -0.90 -13.96
N PHE A 50 2.52 0.18 -13.32
CA PHE A 50 1.39 0.17 -12.40
C PHE A 50 0.51 1.38 -12.73
N SER A 51 -0.81 1.20 -12.69
CA SER A 51 -1.73 2.28 -13.02
C SER A 51 -1.56 3.44 -12.04
N ILE A 52 -1.34 4.64 -12.57
CA ILE A 52 -1.25 5.86 -11.74
C ILE A 52 -2.54 6.11 -10.95
N TYR A 53 -3.69 5.68 -11.48
CA TYR A 53 -4.98 5.81 -10.80
C TYR A 53 -5.11 4.82 -9.64
N SER A 54 -4.57 3.61 -9.81
CA SER A 54 -4.48 2.63 -8.72
C SER A 54 -3.50 3.10 -7.64
N ILE A 55 -2.35 3.67 -8.02
CA ILE A 55 -1.42 4.29 -7.06
C ILE A 55 -2.12 5.43 -6.32
N ALA A 56 -2.82 6.32 -7.02
CA ALA A 56 -3.52 7.45 -6.39
C ALA A 56 -4.56 7.00 -5.35
N ALA A 57 -5.19 5.84 -5.54
CA ALA A 57 -6.14 5.28 -4.57
C ALA A 57 -5.47 4.84 -3.26
N VAL A 58 -4.27 4.27 -3.34
CA VAL A 58 -3.56 3.72 -2.16
C VAL A 58 -2.58 4.70 -1.52
N LEU A 59 -2.04 5.65 -2.30
CA LEU A 59 -0.98 6.57 -1.88
C LEU A 59 -1.27 7.31 -0.56
N PRO A 60 -2.49 7.83 -0.31
CA PRO A 60 -2.80 8.51 0.94
C PRO A 60 -2.69 7.64 2.20
N LEU A 61 -2.72 6.31 2.04
CA LEU A 61 -2.79 5.35 3.14
C LEU A 61 -1.42 4.73 3.47
N LEU A 62 -0.45 4.82 2.56
CA LEU A 62 0.84 4.11 2.68
C LEU A 62 1.62 4.51 3.93
N ALA A 63 1.74 5.81 4.21
CA ALA A 63 2.49 6.29 5.38
C ALA A 63 1.88 5.80 6.71
N ALA A 64 0.55 5.69 6.79
CA ALA A 64 -0.12 5.12 7.96
C ALA A 64 0.12 3.61 8.07
N LYS A 65 0.12 2.92 6.93
CA LYS A 65 0.39 1.46 6.85
C LYS A 65 1.83 1.08 7.17
N GLN A 66 2.78 2.00 7.05
CA GLN A 66 4.18 1.76 7.43
C GLN A 66 4.42 1.72 8.94
N ARG A 67 3.43 1.96 9.80
CA ARG A 67 3.67 2.03 11.25
C ARG A 67 2.53 1.44 12.06
N PRO A 68 2.76 1.11 13.34
CA PRO A 68 1.66 0.82 14.25
C PRO A 68 0.69 2.00 14.33
N THR A 69 -0.59 1.72 14.11
CA THR A 69 -1.71 2.65 14.27
C THR A 69 -2.38 2.47 15.63
N HIS A 70 -3.24 3.41 16.01
CA HIS A 70 -3.99 3.29 17.25
C HIS A 70 -4.92 2.06 17.21
N ARG A 71 -5.15 1.39 18.36
CA ARG A 71 -5.94 0.13 18.44
C ARG A 71 -7.37 0.20 17.89
N ASN A 72 -7.92 1.41 17.77
CA ASN A 72 -9.28 1.66 17.27
C ASN A 72 -9.26 2.31 15.86
N ASP A 73 -8.09 2.36 15.21
CA ASP A 73 -7.97 2.88 13.85
C ASP A 73 -8.32 1.78 12.85
N TRP A 74 -9.32 2.05 12.00
CA TRP A 74 -9.77 1.15 10.94
C TRP A 74 -8.67 0.88 9.91
N MET A 75 -7.72 1.81 9.74
CA MET A 75 -6.57 1.63 8.87
C MET A 75 -5.67 0.48 9.30
N THR A 76 -5.81 -0.06 10.51
CA THR A 76 -5.03 -1.22 10.96
C THR A 76 -5.47 -2.50 10.26
N SER A 77 -6.78 -2.75 10.16
CA SER A 77 -7.33 -4.03 9.72
C SER A 77 -7.50 -4.15 8.22
N ASP A 78 -7.87 -3.06 7.54
CA ASP A 78 -8.34 -3.13 6.17
C ASP A 78 -7.16 -2.95 5.20
N ALA A 79 -6.86 -3.95 4.38
CA ALA A 79 -5.71 -3.95 3.46
C ALA A 79 -6.11 -3.93 1.98
N GLU A 80 -7.39 -4.10 1.67
CA GLU A 80 -7.91 -4.11 0.30
C GLU A 80 -8.50 -2.75 -0.07
N ILE A 81 -8.02 -2.17 -1.16
CA ILE A 81 -8.46 -0.88 -1.68
C ILE A 81 -8.81 -1.05 -3.15
N ALA A 82 -10.05 -0.72 -3.52
CA ALA A 82 -10.47 -0.75 -4.89
C ALA A 82 -9.81 0.38 -5.69
N CYS A 83 -9.26 0.06 -6.86
CA CYS A 83 -8.92 1.09 -7.84
C CYS A 83 -10.22 1.68 -8.44
N PRO A 84 -10.22 2.97 -8.81
CA PRO A 84 -11.38 3.65 -9.40
C PRO A 84 -11.78 3.12 -10.78
#